data_AF-A0A8T1XQJ9-F1
#
_entry.id   AF-A0A8T1XQJ9-F1
#
_cell.length_a   1.000
_cell.length_b   1.000
_cell.length_c   1.000
_cell.angle_alpha   90.00
_cell.angle_beta   90.00
_cell.angle_gamma   90.00
#
_symmetry.space_group_name_H-M   'P 1'
#
loop_
_entity.id
_entity.type
_entity.pdbx_description
1 polymer ?
#
loop_
_entity_poly.entity_id
_entity_poly.type
_entity_poly.pdbx_seq_one_letter_code
_entity_poly.pdbx_strand_id
1 'polypeptide(L)'
;MDPKSPEFIIDPPLKILGFVFEELSATRVAGHLTVTEKCCQPFKVLHGGVSALIAEGLASLGAGIASGYKRVAGIHLSIHHLRPAALGDIVFAESFPVSVGKNIQVWEVRLWKTKKTEKPENKKMVSTSRVTLFCGLPIPDHVKDAPDELKKVISKL
;
A
#
# COMPACT_ATOMS: atom_id res chain seq x y z
N MET A 1 10.81 -27.29 -19.65
CA MET A 1 10.68 -25.89 -19.20
C MET A 1 9.40 -25.84 -18.39
N ASP A 2 9.52 -25.84 -17.07
CA ASP A 2 8.33 -25.76 -16.22
C ASP A 2 7.62 -24.43 -16.45
N PRO A 3 6.28 -24.42 -16.63
CA PRO A 3 5.52 -23.18 -16.60
C PRO A 3 5.74 -22.59 -15.21
N LYS A 4 6.45 -21.45 -15.14
CA LYS A 4 6.65 -20.73 -13.88
C LYS A 4 5.29 -20.60 -13.21
N SER A 5 5.18 -21.13 -11.99
CA SER A 5 4.00 -20.94 -11.15
C SER A 5 3.61 -19.47 -11.20
N PRO A 6 2.31 -19.14 -11.34
CA PRO A 6 1.89 -17.75 -11.47
C PRO A 6 2.45 -16.96 -10.28
N GLU A 7 3.15 -15.86 -10.61
CA GLU A 7 3.74 -14.96 -9.63
C GLU A 7 2.67 -14.53 -8.63
N PHE A 8 2.88 -14.76 -7.34
CA PHE A 8 1.95 -14.34 -6.29
C PHE A 8 1.74 -12.82 -6.37
N ILE A 9 0.49 -12.41 -6.54
CA ILE A 9 0.12 -10.99 -6.64
C ILE A 9 -0.37 -10.54 -5.27
N ILE A 10 0.41 -9.67 -4.62
CA ILE A 10 0.06 -9.13 -3.29
C ILE A 10 -1.25 -8.35 -3.34
N ASP A 11 -1.37 -7.42 -4.29
CA ASP A 11 -2.54 -6.55 -4.44
C ASP A 11 -2.80 -6.34 -5.95
N PRO A 12 -3.85 -6.97 -6.51
CA PRO A 12 -4.12 -6.88 -7.95
C PRO A 12 -4.42 -5.45 -8.44
N PRO A 13 -5.28 -4.64 -7.77
CA PRO A 13 -5.47 -3.23 -8.14
C PRO A 13 -4.17 -2.42 -8.19
N LEU A 14 -3.32 -2.52 -7.16
CA LEU A 14 -2.05 -1.81 -7.11
C LEU A 14 -1.07 -2.30 -8.19
N LYS A 15 -1.05 -3.60 -8.50
CA LYS A 15 -0.26 -4.15 -9.61
C LYS A 15 -0.68 -3.58 -10.97
N ILE A 16 -1.99 -3.44 -11.21
CA ILE A 16 -2.53 -2.87 -12.47
C ILE A 16 -2.08 -1.41 -12.66
N LEU A 17 -2.06 -0.65 -11.56
CA LEU A 17 -1.61 0.74 -11.55
C LEU A 17 -0.08 0.87 -11.65
N GLY A 18 0.67 -0.21 -11.40
CA GLY A 18 2.13 -0.25 -11.45
C GLY A 18 2.79 0.21 -10.16
N PHE A 19 2.13 0.02 -9.02
CA PHE A 19 2.75 0.22 -7.71
C PHE A 19 3.80 -0.87 -7.47
N VAL A 20 4.94 -0.47 -6.92
CA VAL A 20 6.07 -1.35 -6.59
C VAL A 20 6.27 -1.32 -5.08
N PHE A 21 6.15 -2.49 -4.45
CA PHE A 21 6.48 -2.66 -3.03
C PHE A 21 8.00 -2.72 -2.86
N GLU A 22 8.50 -2.05 -1.81
CA GLU A 22 9.92 -1.97 -1.46
C GLU A 22 10.20 -2.56 -0.08
N GLU A 23 9.29 -2.38 0.87
CA GLU A 23 9.40 -2.94 2.21
C GLU A 23 8.03 -3.42 2.69
N LEU A 24 8.00 -4.59 3.32
CA LEU A 24 6.82 -5.17 3.94
C LEU A 24 7.20 -5.70 5.33
N SER A 25 6.81 -4.99 6.39
CA SER A 25 7.07 -5.42 7.76
C SER A 25 5.91 -5.09 8.70
N ALA A 26 5.97 -5.64 9.93
CA ALA A 26 5.00 -5.35 10.98
C ALA A 26 5.03 -3.89 11.46
N THR A 27 6.07 -3.13 11.11
CA THR A 27 6.29 -1.75 11.58
C THR A 27 6.31 -0.73 10.45
N ARG A 28 6.48 -1.16 9.20
CA ARG A 28 6.50 -0.28 8.04
C ARG A 28 6.16 -1.05 6.77
N VAL A 29 5.30 -0.46 5.95
CA VAL A 29 5.05 -0.93 4.58
C VAL A 29 5.35 0.22 3.64
N ALA A 30 6.22 0.01 2.67
CA ALA A 30 6.69 1.08 1.79
C ALA A 30 6.74 0.65 0.32
N GLY A 31 6.62 1.63 -0.56
CA GLY A 31 6.75 1.44 -1.99
C GLY A 31 6.57 2.73 -2.77
N HIS A 32 6.51 2.62 -4.09
CA HIS A 32 6.33 3.77 -4.96
C HIS A 32 5.44 3.49 -6.17
N LEU A 33 4.96 4.56 -6.77
CA LEU A 33 4.15 4.58 -7.99
C LEU A 33 4.64 5.71 -8.89
N THR A 34 4.94 5.39 -10.15
CA THR A 34 5.09 6.44 -11.18
C THR A 34 3.70 6.87 -11.63
N VAL A 35 3.40 8.16 -11.60
CA VAL A 35 2.10 8.68 -12.04
C VAL A 35 1.99 8.53 -13.55
N THR A 36 1.23 7.54 -14.00
CA THR A 36 0.90 7.30 -15.41
C THR A 36 -0.54 7.72 -15.72
N GLU A 37 -0.94 7.69 -16.98
CA GLU A 37 -2.31 8.04 -17.39
C GLU A 37 -3.38 7.17 -16.70
N LYS A 38 -3.07 5.90 -16.40
CA LYS A 38 -3.95 4.97 -15.68
C LYS A 38 -4.29 5.43 -14.26
N CYS A 39 -3.43 6.27 -13.67
CA CYS A 39 -3.54 6.73 -12.30
C CYS A 39 -4.05 8.18 -12.21
N CYS A 40 -4.25 8.85 -13.36
CA CYS A 40 -4.59 10.27 -13.41
C CYS A 40 -6.10 10.49 -13.40
N GLN A 41 -6.51 11.59 -12.78
CA GLN A 41 -7.79 12.21 -13.10
C GLN A 41 -7.70 12.99 -14.45
N PRO A 42 -8.81 13.45 -15.03
CA PRO A 42 -8.82 14.10 -16.35
C PRO A 42 -7.84 15.27 -16.51
N PHE A 43 -7.46 15.95 -15.43
CA PHE A 43 -6.51 17.07 -15.40
C PHE A 43 -5.02 16.66 -15.31
N LYS A 44 -4.67 15.42 -15.70
CA LYS A 44 -3.28 14.92 -15.78
C LYS A 44 -2.49 15.04 -14.47
N VAL A 45 -3.19 14.87 -13.34
CA VAL A 45 -2.61 14.73 -12.00
C VAL A 45 -3.15 13.46 -11.35
N LEU A 46 -2.42 12.91 -10.39
CA LEU A 46 -2.81 11.71 -9.64
C LEU A 46 -4.24 11.85 -9.09
N HIS A 47 -5.07 10.85 -9.35
CA HIS A 47 -6.43 10.79 -8.85
C HIS A 47 -6.41 10.57 -7.32
N GLY A 48 -7.19 11.35 -6.57
CA GLY A 48 -7.25 11.23 -5.10
C GLY A 48 -7.64 9.82 -4.63
N GLY A 49 -8.59 9.19 -5.33
CA GLY A 49 -8.96 7.78 -5.11
C GLY A 49 -7.82 6.76 -5.28
N VAL A 50 -6.81 7.04 -6.12
CA VAL A 50 -5.61 6.17 -6.20
C VAL A 50 -4.75 6.33 -4.96
N SER A 51 -4.64 7.55 -4.40
CA SER A 51 -3.95 7.77 -3.13
C SER A 51 -4.67 7.05 -1.97
N ALA A 52 -6.00 7.06 -1.97
CA ALA A 52 -6.83 6.34 -1.01
C ALA A 52 -6.67 4.82 -1.15
N LEU A 53 -6.62 4.28 -2.38
CA LEU A 53 -6.39 2.86 -2.65
C LEU A 53 -5.01 2.41 -2.15
N ILE A 54 -3.95 3.19 -2.40
CA ILE A 54 -2.60 2.92 -1.88
C ILE A 54 -2.63 2.92 -0.35
N ALA A 55 -3.29 3.89 0.28
CA ALA A 55 -3.40 3.94 1.73
C ALA A 55 -4.09 2.69 2.30
N GLU A 56 -5.23 2.30 1.75
CA GLU A 56 -5.97 1.12 2.19
C GLU A 56 -5.13 -0.16 2.04
N GLY A 57 -4.50 -0.35 0.88
CA GLY A 57 -3.69 -1.53 0.58
C GLY A 57 -2.48 -1.67 1.50
N LEU A 58 -1.69 -0.60 1.68
CA LEU A 58 -0.50 -0.63 2.54
C LEU A 58 -0.85 -0.83 4.02
N ALA A 59 -1.89 -0.15 4.51
CA ALA A 59 -2.34 -0.31 5.89
C ALA A 59 -2.88 -1.72 6.16
N SER A 60 -3.65 -2.28 5.21
CA SER A 60 -4.16 -3.66 5.29
C SER A 60 -3.03 -4.70 5.34
N LEU A 61 -2.02 -4.56 4.49
CA LEU A 61 -0.84 -5.43 4.51
C LEU A 61 -0.08 -5.32 5.83
N GLY A 62 0.18 -4.11 6.30
CA GLY A 62 0.87 -3.87 7.57
C GLY A 62 0.12 -4.49 8.75
N ALA A 63 -1.19 -4.27 8.84
CA ALA A 63 -2.02 -4.83 9.91
C ALA A 63 -2.09 -6.36 9.85
N GLY A 64 -2.16 -6.93 8.64
CA GLY A 64 -2.08 -8.38 8.43
C GLY A 64 -0.79 -8.94 9.00
N ILE A 65 0.36 -8.37 8.62
CA ILE A 65 1.68 -8.82 9.11
C ILE A 65 1.79 -8.64 10.63
N ALA A 66 1.45 -7.45 11.16
CA ALA A 66 1.55 -7.13 12.58
C ALA A 66 0.62 -7.97 13.47
N SER A 67 -0.50 -8.47 12.92
CA SER A 67 -1.43 -9.34 13.65
C SER A 67 -1.02 -10.82 13.66
N GLY A 68 0.14 -11.16 13.09
CA GLY A 68 0.57 -12.54 12.91
C GLY A 68 -0.13 -13.22 11.73
N TYR A 69 -0.34 -12.48 10.64
CA TYR A 69 -0.99 -12.93 9.42
C TYR A 69 -2.46 -13.32 9.58
N LYS A 70 -3.19 -12.65 10.48
CA LYS A 70 -4.66 -12.81 10.54
C LYS A 70 -5.31 -12.09 9.35
N ARG A 71 -6.53 -12.50 9.02
CA ARG A 71 -7.35 -11.73 8.08
C ARG A 71 -7.79 -10.42 8.73
N VAL A 72 -7.60 -9.34 7.98
CA VAL A 72 -7.98 -7.99 8.36
C VAL A 72 -9.06 -7.43 7.43
N ALA A 73 -9.81 -6.46 7.91
CA ALA A 73 -10.73 -5.67 7.08
C ALA A 73 -10.65 -4.20 7.50
N GLY A 74 -10.49 -3.30 6.53
CA GLY A 74 -10.64 -1.87 6.76
C GLY A 74 -12.09 -1.54 7.11
N ILE A 75 -12.27 -0.77 8.18
CA ILE A 75 -13.60 -0.33 8.65
C ILE A 75 -13.76 1.20 8.60
N HIS A 76 -12.66 1.93 8.45
CA HIS A 76 -12.68 3.38 8.28
C HIS A 76 -11.37 3.86 7.63
N LEU A 77 -11.50 4.75 6.66
CA LEU A 77 -10.38 5.45 6.01
C LEU A 77 -10.69 6.94 5.99
N SER A 78 -9.80 7.76 6.55
CA SER A 78 -9.78 9.22 6.34
C SER A 78 -8.48 9.62 5.64
N ILE A 79 -8.58 10.51 4.66
CA ILE A 79 -7.43 10.97 3.87
C ILE A 79 -7.55 12.46 3.58
N HIS A 80 -6.43 13.17 3.69
CA HIS A 80 -6.28 14.55 3.28
C HIS A 80 -5.35 14.64 2.08
N HIS A 81 -5.83 15.22 0.98
CA HIS A 81 -5.01 15.54 -0.18
C HIS A 81 -4.46 16.96 -0.05
N LEU A 82 -3.15 17.05 0.15
CA LEU A 82 -2.46 18.30 0.47
C LEU A 82 -1.86 18.97 -0.78
N ARG A 83 -1.36 18.17 -1.73
CA ARG A 83 -0.73 18.68 -2.97
C ARG A 83 -0.99 17.73 -4.15
N PRO A 84 -1.11 18.26 -5.38
CA PRO A 84 -1.22 17.41 -6.57
C PRO A 84 0.12 16.79 -6.93
N ALA A 85 0.12 15.56 -7.47
CA ALA A 85 1.25 14.96 -8.17
C ALA A 85 0.95 14.92 -9.67
N ALA A 86 1.86 15.45 -10.50
CA ALA A 86 1.65 15.56 -11.94
C ALA A 86 1.95 14.24 -12.66
N LEU A 87 1.41 14.06 -13.86
CA LEU A 87 1.83 12.98 -14.77
C LEU A 87 3.36 12.94 -14.89
N GLY A 88 3.95 11.77 -14.65
CA GLY A 88 5.40 11.55 -14.66
C GLY A 88 6.11 11.78 -13.32
N ASP A 89 5.46 12.39 -12.31
CA ASP A 89 6.00 12.43 -10.95
C ASP A 89 6.11 10.99 -10.38
N ILE A 90 7.04 10.79 -9.46
CA ILE A 90 7.15 9.56 -8.68
C ILE A 90 6.53 9.84 -7.31
N VAL A 91 5.58 9.00 -6.91
CA VAL A 91 4.92 9.06 -5.60
C VAL A 91 5.43 7.92 -4.74
N PHE A 92 6.04 8.26 -3.61
CA PHE A 92 6.45 7.31 -2.57
C PHE A 92 5.36 7.23 -1.51
N ALA A 93 5.06 6.04 -1.06
CA ALA A 93 4.07 5.77 -0.03
C ALA A 93 4.71 4.98 1.11
N GLU A 94 4.42 5.38 2.35
CA GLU A 94 4.86 4.67 3.54
C GLU A 94 3.71 4.59 4.53
N SER A 95 3.52 3.41 5.11
CA SER A 95 2.50 3.11 6.10
C SER A 95 3.14 2.67 7.41
N PHE A 96 2.67 3.20 8.54
CA PHE A 96 3.21 2.96 9.87
C PHE A 96 2.08 2.69 10.87
N PRO A 97 2.30 1.79 11.86
CA PRO A 97 1.30 1.56 12.91
C PRO A 97 1.23 2.77 13.83
N VAL A 98 0.01 3.19 14.13
CA VAL A 98 -0.31 4.23 15.12
C VAL A 98 -0.73 3.58 16.43
N SER A 99 -1.55 2.54 16.35
CA SER A 99 -2.02 1.75 17.49
C SER A 99 -2.27 0.32 17.03
N VAL A 100 -1.71 -0.66 17.76
CA VAL A 100 -1.79 -2.08 17.42
C VAL A 100 -2.48 -2.83 18.56
N GLY A 101 -3.80 -2.88 18.52
CA GLY A 101 -4.61 -3.66 19.46
C GLY A 101 -4.85 -5.09 18.98
N LYS A 102 -5.46 -5.91 19.85
CA LYS A 102 -5.78 -7.31 19.55
C LYS A 102 -6.71 -7.47 18.33
N ASN A 103 -7.75 -6.65 18.27
CA ASN A 103 -8.80 -6.72 17.25
C ASN A 103 -8.93 -5.44 16.42
N ILE A 104 -8.39 -4.31 16.89
CA ILE A 104 -8.43 -3.04 16.16
C ILE A 104 -7.01 -2.54 16.02
N GLN A 105 -6.64 -2.16 14.80
CA GLN A 105 -5.40 -1.46 14.52
C GLN A 105 -5.70 -0.15 13.82
N VAL A 106 -4.85 0.85 14.03
CA VAL A 106 -4.86 2.11 13.30
C VAL A 106 -3.50 2.31 12.69
N TRP A 107 -3.47 2.63 11.40
CA TRP A 107 -2.27 2.86 10.62
C TRP A 107 -2.31 4.24 9.98
N GLU A 108 -1.16 4.90 9.91
CA GLU A 108 -0.99 6.14 9.16
C GLU A 108 -0.31 5.82 7.84
N VAL A 109 -0.83 6.37 6.74
CA VAL A 109 -0.15 6.30 5.44
C VAL A 109 0.15 7.71 4.96
N ARG A 110 1.40 7.91 4.54
CA ARG A 110 1.88 9.19 4.01
C ARG A 110 2.39 8.98 2.60
N LEU A 111 1.98 9.88 1.70
CA LEU A 111 2.44 9.90 0.32
C LEU A 111 3.21 11.19 0.06
N TRP A 112 4.33 11.07 -0.64
CA TRP A 112 5.14 12.19 -1.08
C TRP A 112 5.47 12.06 -2.55
N LYS A 113 5.69 13.18 -3.23
CA LYS A 113 6.16 13.20 -4.61
C LYS A 113 7.56 13.75 -4.75
N THR A 114 8.24 13.28 -5.78
CA THR A 114 9.39 13.95 -6.40
C THR A 114 9.19 13.99 -7.91
N LYS A 115 9.83 14.94 -8.60
CA LYS A 115 9.95 14.83 -10.05
C LYS A 115 10.99 13.76 -10.38
N LYS A 116 10.84 13.09 -11.52
CA LYS A 116 11.82 12.08 -11.97
C LYS A 116 13.27 12.60 -12.09
N THR A 117 13.43 13.91 -12.29
CA THR A 117 14.72 14.60 -12.42
C THR A 117 15.27 15.13 -11.09
N GLU A 118 14.48 15.09 -10.01
CA GLU A 118 14.84 15.61 -8.70
C GLU A 118 15.32 14.49 -7.79
N LYS A 119 16.32 14.78 -6.95
CA LYS A 119 16.85 13.79 -6.02
C LYS A 119 15.81 13.42 -4.93
N PRO A 120 15.76 12.16 -4.44
CA PRO A 120 14.71 11.67 -3.54
C PRO A 120 14.58 12.40 -2.19
N GLU A 121 15.58 13.15 -1.75
CA GLU A 121 15.56 13.92 -0.50
C GLU A 121 14.59 15.11 -0.53
N ASN A 122 14.23 15.63 -1.72
CA ASN A 122 13.32 16.77 -1.87
C ASN A 122 11.84 16.37 -2.02
N LYS A 123 11.42 15.35 -1.25
CA LYS A 123 10.04 14.85 -1.25
C LYS A 123 9.05 15.90 -0.74
N LYS A 124 7.99 16.17 -1.51
CA LYS A 124 6.88 17.05 -1.11
C LYS A 124 5.65 16.21 -0.77
N MET A 125 5.08 16.41 0.41
CA MET A 125 3.92 15.64 0.85
C MET A 125 2.69 15.91 -0.04
N VAL A 126 2.09 14.83 -0.54
CA VAL A 126 0.91 14.74 -1.41
C VAL A 126 -0.34 14.46 -0.59
N SER A 127 -0.28 13.48 0.30
CA SER A 127 -1.41 13.14 1.18
C SER A 127 -0.95 12.50 2.48
N THR A 128 -1.82 12.57 3.49
CA THR A 128 -1.73 11.79 4.72
C THR A 128 -3.10 11.17 5.00
N SER A 129 -3.12 9.95 5.53
CA SER A 129 -4.35 9.23 5.85
C SER A 129 -4.24 8.43 7.15
N ARG A 130 -5.40 8.08 7.69
CA ARG A 130 -5.55 7.12 8.79
C ARG A 130 -6.50 6.03 8.38
N VAL A 131 -6.07 4.78 8.55
CA VAL A 131 -6.85 3.58 8.26
C VAL A 131 -7.07 2.82 9.55
N THR A 132 -8.33 2.55 9.88
CA THR A 132 -8.73 1.71 11.00
C THR A 132 -9.13 0.35 10.48
N LEU A 133 -8.54 -0.71 11.03
CA LEU A 133 -8.73 -2.08 10.59
C LEU A 133 -9.18 -2.97 11.74
N PHE A 134 -10.10 -3.88 11.43
CA PHE A 134 -10.46 -4.99 12.30
C PHE A 134 -9.60 -6.22 12.00
N CYS A 135 -8.92 -6.77 13.01
CA CYS A 135 -7.94 -7.86 12.91
C CYS A 135 -8.40 -9.08 13.70
N GLY A 136 -9.38 -9.81 13.18
CA GLY A 136 -9.93 -10.98 13.89
C GLY A 136 -10.80 -11.88 13.03
N LEU A 137 -10.75 -11.73 11.71
CA LEU A 137 -11.57 -12.53 10.82
C LEU A 137 -10.90 -13.89 10.54
N PRO A 138 -11.67 -14.96 10.30
CA PRO A 138 -11.13 -16.22 9.81
C PRO A 138 -10.66 -16.07 8.36
N ILE A 139 -9.53 -16.70 8.03
CA ILE A 139 -9.02 -16.80 6.66
C ILE A 139 -9.87 -17.84 5.91
N PRO A 140 -10.47 -17.50 4.76
CA PRO A 140 -11.21 -18.48 3.94
C PRO A 140 -10.30 -19.59 3.39
N ASP A 141 -10.84 -20.80 3.24
CA ASP A 141 -10.06 -21.98 2.81
C ASP A 141 -9.34 -21.81 1.47
N HIS A 142 -9.97 -21.11 0.51
CA HIS A 142 -9.42 -20.89 -0.83
C HIS A 142 -8.22 -19.93 -0.85
N VAL A 143 -7.90 -19.25 0.26
CA VAL A 143 -6.75 -18.34 0.42
C VAL A 143 -5.93 -18.67 1.67
N LYS A 144 -6.05 -19.88 2.21
CA LYS A 144 -5.33 -20.30 3.43
C LYS A 144 -3.80 -20.24 3.31
N ASP A 145 -3.28 -20.39 2.08
CA ASP A 145 -1.84 -20.39 1.80
C ASP A 145 -1.28 -18.97 1.58
N ALA A 146 -2.14 -17.94 1.49
CA ALA A 146 -1.74 -16.56 1.25
C ALA A 146 -0.73 -16.01 2.27
N PRO A 147 -0.82 -16.31 3.58
CA PRO A 147 0.21 -15.94 4.55
C PRO A 147 1.62 -16.45 4.20
N ASP A 148 1.74 -17.69 3.73
CA ASP A 148 3.03 -18.29 3.44
C ASP A 148 3.61 -17.78 2.12
N GLU A 149 2.77 -17.54 1.11
CA GLU A 149 3.18 -16.84 -0.11
C GLU A 149 3.65 -15.41 0.18
N LEU A 150 2.94 -14.68 1.05
CA LEU A 150 3.35 -13.35 1.46
C LEU A 150 4.72 -13.37 2.17
N LYS A 151 4.98 -14.33 3.07
CA LYS A 151 6.30 -14.49 3.71
C LYS A 151 7.41 -14.73 2.69
N LYS A 152 7.16 -15.55 1.66
CA LYS A 152 8.14 -15.78 0.58
C LYS A 152 8.45 -14.49 -0.19
N VAL A 153 7.45 -13.63 -0.41
CA VAL A 153 7.69 -12.32 -1.04
C VAL A 153 8.47 -11.40 -0.11
N ILE A 154 8.10 -11.31 1.16
CA ILE A 154 8.82 -10.52 2.17
C ILE A 154 10.31 -10.89 2.21
N SER A 155 10.65 -12.19 2.14
CA SER A 155 12.06 -12.64 2.16
C SER A 155 12.90 -12.24 0.94
N LYS A 156 12.27 -11.75 -0.14
CA LYS A 156 12.93 -11.37 -1.40
C LYS A 156 13.03 -9.86 -1.59
N LEU A 157 12.32 -9.09 -0.76
CA LEU A 157 12.39 -7.63 -0.68
C LEU A 157 13.51 -7.24 0.29
#